data_AF-A0A8S3ZTQ2-F1
#
_entry.id   AF-A0A8S3ZTQ2-F1
#
_cell.length_a   1.000
_cell.length_b   1.000
_cell.length_c   1.000
_cell.angle_alpha   90.00
_cell.angle_beta   90.00
_cell.angle_gamma   90.00
#
_symmetry.space_group_name_H-M   'P 1'
#
loop_
_entity.id
_entity.type
_entity.pdbx_description
1 polymer ?
#
loop_
_entity_poly.entity_id
_entity_poly.type
_entity_poly.pdbx_seq_one_letter_code
_entity_poly.pdbx_strand_id
1 'polypeptide(L)'
;LPISHYSLLVFGTRKRLLILALVTTAYIWSLTSHDWWQCHVRYLFHLPRDEKSSDGVLSTHFRVCRSQPQQSQLTLAKDPNNTDSSIHRKETSLISKDASLSLVYRNKWVGFPEIMGYNCSEALFSKTKNNHFPRTVGRKSNKRFVNDSRDCADFRRDHGFTRYPSVSDEERIFPIAFIILFHSDLDQAIFLLRAIYRPHNVYCLSVDVYSGDEIIQALERIVYAGFSRLMADIDCMMDLLKRPEPWKYVINMPGQQFPLRTNLELVRILKLLNGSNNVETSSKEKVASVANRHRNKYTYRINNTTGKLEPVKTSEKNQPPPHGIKLMKGSTYAALSREFVQFAVHHPIAHDFLEWNKNVLSPDEYFWSTLHDTRVVKVPGGVS
;
A
#
# COMPACT_ATOMS: atom_id res chain seq x y z
N LEU A 1 -42.26 -29.20 21.68
CA LEU A 1 -43.71 -29.12 21.33
C LEU A 1 -44.40 -28.43 22.49
N PRO A 2 -45.27 -27.42 22.26
CA PRO A 2 -46.39 -27.51 21.31
C PRO A 2 -46.21 -26.70 20.01
N ILE A 3 -46.99 -27.14 19.02
CA ILE A 3 -47.15 -26.67 17.64
C ILE A 3 -48.37 -25.76 17.57
N SER A 4 -48.31 -24.72 16.72
CA SER A 4 -49.34 -24.33 15.73
C SER A 4 -49.04 -22.92 15.21
N HIS A 5 -49.23 -22.49 13.96
CA HIS A 5 -49.53 -23.07 12.65
C HIS A 5 -49.22 -21.92 11.63
N TYR A 6 -48.55 -22.25 10.51
CA TYR A 6 -48.57 -21.68 9.15
C TYR A 6 -48.84 -20.18 8.86
N SER A 7 -47.95 -19.54 8.08
CA SER A 7 -48.16 -19.27 6.62
C SER A 7 -47.17 -18.21 6.08
N LEU A 8 -46.72 -18.42 4.84
CA LEU A 8 -45.91 -17.52 4.02
C LEU A 8 -46.47 -16.10 3.92
N LEU A 9 -45.58 -15.10 3.90
CA LEU A 9 -45.78 -13.87 3.12
C LEU A 9 -44.41 -13.24 2.80
N VAL A 10 -44.01 -13.37 1.53
CA VAL A 10 -42.94 -12.60 0.92
C VAL A 10 -43.51 -11.23 0.57
N PHE A 11 -42.96 -10.18 1.16
CA PHE A 11 -43.04 -8.82 0.62
C PHE A 11 -41.66 -8.18 0.69
N GLY A 12 -41.13 -7.82 -0.49
CA GLY A 12 -39.95 -6.98 -0.58
C GLY A 12 -40.28 -5.53 -0.22
N THR A 13 -39.32 -4.81 0.39
CA THR A 13 -38.76 -3.55 -0.10
C THR A 13 -37.80 -2.92 0.94
N ARG A 14 -36.60 -2.55 0.46
CA ARG A 14 -35.74 -1.40 0.82
C ARG A 14 -35.63 -0.88 2.29
N LYS A 15 -34.35 -0.77 2.71
CA LYS A 15 -33.70 0.26 3.57
C LYS A 15 -33.54 0.00 5.09
N ARG A 16 -32.26 -0.09 5.48
CA ARG A 16 -31.59 0.35 6.74
C ARG A 16 -32.15 -0.13 8.08
N LEU A 17 -31.36 -0.91 8.82
CA LEU A 17 -31.46 -0.99 10.28
C LEU A 17 -30.21 -0.38 10.91
N LEU A 18 -30.42 0.73 11.62
CA LEU A 18 -29.51 1.35 12.58
C LEU A 18 -29.61 0.51 13.87
N ILE A 19 -28.49 -0.01 14.40
CA ILE A 19 -28.46 -0.51 15.78
C ILE A 19 -27.39 0.29 16.53
N LEU A 20 -27.88 1.24 17.33
CA LEU A 20 -27.21 1.78 18.50
C LEU A 20 -27.18 0.69 19.57
N ALA A 21 -26.00 0.40 20.11
CA ALA A 21 -25.88 -0.30 21.39
C ALA A 21 -24.99 0.55 22.30
N LEU A 22 -25.66 1.31 23.18
CA LEU A 22 -25.13 1.78 24.45
C LEU A 22 -25.04 0.56 25.39
N VAL A 23 -23.87 0.27 25.96
CA VAL A 23 -23.77 -0.36 27.28
C VAL A 23 -22.62 0.27 28.05
N THR A 24 -22.96 0.70 29.26
CA THR A 24 -22.19 1.36 30.30
C THR A 24 -21.29 0.40 31.08
N THR A 25 -20.08 0.89 31.42
CA THR A 25 -19.23 0.66 32.60
C THR A 25 -19.22 -0.69 33.35
N ALA A 26 -18.02 -1.29 33.46
CA ALA A 26 -17.48 -1.75 34.76
C ALA A 26 -15.94 -1.98 34.66
N TYR A 27 -15.19 -1.23 35.48
CA TYR A 27 -13.78 -1.45 35.79
C TYR A 27 -13.66 -2.59 36.81
N ILE A 28 -12.90 -3.65 36.52
CA ILE A 28 -12.22 -4.47 37.54
C ILE A 28 -10.84 -4.86 36.99
N TRP A 29 -9.80 -4.44 37.72
CA TRP A 29 -8.41 -4.87 37.55
C TRP A 29 -8.23 -6.29 38.10
N SER A 30 -7.61 -7.17 37.32
CA SER A 30 -6.95 -8.38 37.81
C SER A 30 -5.80 -8.73 36.88
N LEU A 31 -4.59 -8.40 37.33
CA LEU A 31 -3.31 -8.78 36.75
C LEU A 31 -3.08 -10.28 36.93
N THR A 32 -3.04 -11.02 35.83
CA THR A 32 -2.19 -12.22 35.71
C THR A 32 -1.56 -12.21 34.32
N SER A 33 -0.28 -11.89 34.31
CA SER A 33 0.65 -11.92 33.19
C SER A 33 0.79 -13.33 32.63
N HIS A 34 0.24 -13.60 31.44
CA HIS A 34 0.71 -14.62 30.51
C HIS A 34 0.70 -14.02 29.11
N ASP A 35 1.89 -13.95 28.52
CA ASP A 35 2.21 -13.34 27.23
C ASP A 35 1.38 -13.93 26.07
N TRP A 36 0.54 -13.10 25.45
CA TRP A 36 -0.04 -13.37 24.13
C TRP A 36 0.34 -12.22 23.18
N TRP A 37 1.44 -12.41 22.46
CA TRP A 37 1.85 -11.57 21.34
C TRP A 37 0.89 -11.77 20.16
N GLN A 38 -0.25 -11.08 20.14
CA GLN A 38 -1.14 -11.05 18.97
C GLN A 38 -0.80 -9.88 18.03
N CYS A 39 -0.05 -10.18 16.97
CA CYS A 39 0.12 -9.32 15.80
C CYS A 39 -1.10 -9.45 14.87
N HIS A 40 -2.03 -8.49 14.90
CA HIS A 40 -3.12 -8.42 13.91
C HIS A 40 -2.70 -7.58 12.70
N VAL A 41 -2.34 -8.23 11.60
CA VAL A 41 -2.59 -7.70 10.25
C VAL A 41 -3.88 -8.37 9.79
N ARG A 42 -5.02 -7.72 10.00
CA ARG A 42 -6.29 -8.17 9.42
C ARG A 42 -6.32 -7.72 7.96
N TYR A 43 -6.26 -8.67 7.05
CA TYR A 43 -6.91 -8.53 5.75
C TYR A 43 -8.41 -8.70 6.01
N LEU A 44 -9.19 -7.64 5.81
CA LEU A 44 -10.65 -7.68 5.97
C LEU A 44 -11.27 -7.70 4.57
N PHE A 45 -11.58 -8.89 4.07
CA PHE A 45 -12.32 -9.04 2.83
C PHE A 45 -13.78 -8.59 3.01
N HIS A 46 -14.26 -7.78 2.07
CA HIS A 46 -15.68 -7.65 1.78
C HIS A 46 -15.94 -8.49 0.52
N LEU A 47 -16.56 -9.67 0.69
CA LEU A 47 -17.02 -10.48 -0.45
C LEU A 47 -18.36 -9.93 -0.97
N PRO A 48 -18.62 -9.96 -2.29
CA PRO A 48 -19.98 -9.92 -2.80
C PRO A 48 -20.70 -11.22 -2.41
N ARG A 49 -21.93 -11.11 -1.88
CA ARG A 49 -22.82 -12.25 -1.69
C ARG A 49 -23.29 -12.78 -3.04
N ASP A 50 -23.04 -14.06 -3.30
CA ASP A 50 -24.05 -15.10 -3.56
C ASP A 50 -23.43 -16.26 -4.37
N GLU A 51 -23.18 -17.40 -3.70
CA GLU A 51 -23.80 -18.72 -3.95
C GLU A 51 -22.94 -19.85 -3.35
N LYS A 52 -23.64 -20.67 -2.56
CA LYS A 52 -23.28 -21.94 -1.92
C LYS A 52 -21.95 -22.59 -2.33
N SER A 53 -20.99 -22.61 -1.39
CA SER A 53 -20.25 -23.84 -1.10
C SER A 53 -19.83 -23.88 0.37
N SER A 54 -20.25 -24.95 1.03
CA SER A 54 -19.66 -25.44 2.27
C SER A 54 -18.28 -26.00 1.95
N ASP A 55 -17.22 -25.41 2.48
CA ASP A 55 -16.02 -26.10 2.98
C ASP A 55 -15.00 -25.12 3.56
N GLY A 56 -14.16 -25.63 4.47
CA GLY A 56 -13.38 -24.94 5.50
C GLY A 56 -12.55 -23.71 5.07
N VAL A 57 -12.64 -22.68 5.91
CA VAL A 57 -11.85 -21.44 5.85
C VAL A 57 -10.36 -21.74 6.11
N LEU A 58 -9.54 -21.76 5.06
CA LEU A 58 -8.08 -21.70 5.16
C LEU A 58 -7.64 -20.24 5.15
N SER A 59 -7.27 -19.70 6.32
CA SER A 59 -6.72 -18.34 6.42
C SER A 59 -5.20 -18.36 6.16
N THR A 60 -4.75 -17.82 5.03
CA THR A 60 -3.32 -17.58 4.77
C THR A 60 -2.99 -16.12 5.10
N HIS A 61 -2.40 -15.88 6.28
CA HIS A 61 -2.04 -14.55 6.75
C HIS A 61 -0.61 -14.18 6.30
N PHE A 62 -0.45 -13.14 5.49
CA PHE A 62 0.83 -12.44 5.36
C PHE A 62 0.98 -11.48 6.55
N ARG A 63 1.94 -11.75 7.45
CA ARG A 63 2.18 -10.89 8.63
C ARG A 63 3.23 -9.84 8.30
N VAL A 64 2.81 -8.60 8.11
CA VAL A 64 3.75 -7.47 8.09
C VAL A 64 4.09 -7.10 9.54
N CYS A 65 5.36 -7.28 9.90
CA CYS A 65 5.87 -6.99 11.24
C CYS A 65 5.74 -5.50 11.59
N ARG A 66 4.82 -5.18 12.50
CA ARG A 66 4.62 -3.82 13.00
C ARG A 66 5.64 -3.50 14.10
N SER A 67 6.06 -2.24 14.21
CA SER A 67 6.74 -1.70 15.39
C SER A 67 5.70 -1.09 16.35
N GLN A 68 5.79 -1.42 17.63
CA GLN A 68 5.07 -0.68 18.66
C GLN A 68 5.84 0.61 19.01
N PRO A 69 5.15 1.71 19.38
CA PRO A 69 5.83 2.86 19.94
C PRO A 69 6.36 2.49 21.34
N GLN A 70 7.68 2.46 21.51
CA GLN A 70 8.27 2.47 22.85
C GLN A 70 8.03 3.86 23.48
N GLN A 71 7.25 3.91 24.56
CA GLN A 71 7.30 5.02 25.50
C GLN A 71 8.63 4.89 26.28
N SER A 72 9.68 5.60 25.86
CA SER A 72 10.89 5.68 26.67
C SER A 72 10.68 6.72 27.77
N GLN A 73 10.40 6.29 29.00
CA GLN A 73 10.67 7.11 30.17
C GLN A 73 12.20 7.21 30.34
N LEU A 74 12.73 8.42 30.27
CA LEU A 74 14.12 8.69 30.64
C LEU A 74 14.25 8.55 32.16
N THR A 75 15.00 7.54 32.62
CA THR A 75 15.61 7.56 33.95
C THR A 75 17.12 7.62 33.79
N LEU A 76 17.67 8.80 34.11
CA LEU A 76 19.10 9.05 34.26
C LEU A 76 19.60 8.33 35.50
N ALA A 77 20.42 7.31 35.34
CA ALA A 77 21.28 6.79 36.40
C ALA A 77 22.74 7.14 36.04
N LYS A 78 23.34 8.06 36.82
CA LYS A 78 24.78 8.32 36.86
C LYS A 78 25.39 7.28 37.78
N ASP A 79 26.41 6.57 37.30
CA ASP A 79 27.29 5.79 38.17
C ASP A 79 28.66 6.49 38.26
N PRO A 80 29.09 6.96 39.44
CA PRO A 80 30.36 7.62 39.65
C PRO A 80 31.37 6.63 40.23
N ASN A 81 32.32 6.16 39.42
CA ASN A 81 33.66 5.72 39.83
C ASN A 81 34.36 4.97 38.69
N ASN A 82 35.23 5.65 37.94
CA ASN A 82 36.52 5.05 37.60
C ASN A 82 37.52 6.13 37.17
N THR A 83 38.43 6.46 38.08
CA THR A 83 39.69 7.16 37.82
C THR A 83 40.79 6.10 37.79
N ASP A 84 41.51 5.96 36.67
CA ASP A 84 42.98 6.00 36.70
C ASP A 84 43.59 6.15 35.30
N SER A 85 44.87 6.48 35.30
CA SER A 85 45.61 7.29 34.36
C SER A 85 46.71 6.50 33.61
N SER A 86 46.95 6.93 32.37
CA SER A 86 48.20 6.88 31.58
C SER A 86 49.03 5.59 31.46
N ILE A 87 49.16 5.08 30.22
CA ILE A 87 50.47 4.72 29.61
C ILE A 87 50.44 5.04 28.11
N HIS A 88 51.39 5.85 27.66
CA HIS A 88 51.71 6.14 26.27
C HIS A 88 52.23 4.92 25.51
N ARG A 89 51.64 4.62 24.33
CA ARG A 89 52.43 4.29 23.13
C ARG A 89 51.61 4.57 21.86
N LYS A 90 52.18 5.39 20.98
CA LYS A 90 51.73 5.62 19.61
C LYS A 90 51.71 4.29 18.86
N GLU A 91 50.53 3.89 18.40
CA GLU A 91 50.40 3.07 17.20
C GLU A 91 49.14 3.50 16.48
N THR A 92 49.36 4.37 15.48
CA THR A 92 48.44 4.63 14.38
C THR A 92 48.05 3.31 13.74
N SER A 93 46.90 2.77 14.13
CA SER A 93 46.20 1.74 13.38
C SER A 93 44.78 2.22 13.12
N LEU A 94 44.34 2.00 11.89
CA LEU A 94 43.08 2.46 11.35
C LEU A 94 41.91 2.03 12.26
N ILE A 95 41.34 2.96 13.01
CA ILE A 95 40.00 2.80 13.57
C ILE A 95 39.06 2.64 12.37
N SER A 96 38.63 1.41 12.15
CA SER A 96 37.89 1.01 10.97
C SER A 96 36.56 1.77 10.90
N LYS A 97 36.27 2.35 9.73
CA LYS A 97 34.95 2.90 9.37
C LYS A 97 33.83 1.84 9.47
N ASP A 98 34.14 0.59 9.76
CA ASP A 98 33.22 -0.55 9.89
C ASP A 98 32.48 -0.59 11.24
N ALA A 99 32.94 0.10 12.27
CA ALA A 99 32.27 0.10 13.57
C ALA A 99 30.93 0.85 13.54
N SER A 100 30.75 1.83 12.65
CA SER A 100 29.55 2.67 12.54
C SER A 100 28.47 2.12 11.59
N LEU A 101 28.81 1.11 10.77
CA LEU A 101 27.86 0.48 9.88
C LEU A 101 26.97 -0.50 10.66
N SER A 102 25.65 -0.34 10.52
CA SER A 102 24.70 -1.27 11.16
C SER A 102 25.01 -2.71 10.77
N LEU A 103 24.77 -3.66 11.68
CA LEU A 103 25.01 -5.10 11.47
C LEU A 103 24.45 -5.60 10.12
N VAL A 104 23.36 -5.00 9.68
CA VAL A 104 22.67 -5.25 8.41
C VAL A 104 23.54 -4.95 7.17
N TYR A 105 24.35 -3.88 7.22
CA TYR A 105 25.32 -3.55 6.17
C TYR A 105 26.51 -4.50 6.19
N ARG A 106 26.99 -4.85 7.39
CA ARG A 106 28.11 -5.79 7.55
C ARG A 106 27.76 -7.20 7.06
N ASN A 107 26.54 -7.64 7.32
CA ASN A 107 26.07 -8.95 6.91
C ASN A 107 25.60 -9.00 5.44
N LYS A 108 25.66 -7.89 4.70
CA LYS A 108 25.26 -7.80 3.28
C LYS A 108 23.81 -8.23 3.03
N TRP A 109 22.94 -8.09 4.02
CA TRP A 109 21.58 -8.63 3.93
C TRP A 109 20.59 -7.72 3.20
N VAL A 110 21.02 -6.49 2.87
CA VAL A 110 20.19 -5.43 2.29
C VAL A 110 20.87 -4.80 1.09
N GLY A 111 20.14 -4.76 -0.02
CA GLY A 111 20.70 -4.46 -1.34
C GLY A 111 21.12 -5.75 -2.06
N PHE A 112 21.84 -5.58 -3.16
CA PHE A 112 22.37 -6.70 -3.94
C PHE A 112 23.83 -6.91 -3.52
N PRO A 113 24.21 -7.98 -2.82
CA PRO A 113 25.59 -8.23 -2.41
C PRO A 113 26.59 -8.16 -3.58
N GLU A 114 26.13 -8.43 -4.79
CA GLU A 114 26.88 -8.38 -6.04
C GLU A 114 27.29 -6.95 -6.44
N ILE A 115 26.69 -5.90 -5.86
CA ILE A 115 27.08 -4.51 -6.10
C ILE A 115 28.14 -4.00 -5.11
N MET A 116 28.64 -4.86 -4.21
CA MET A 116 29.71 -4.47 -3.30
C MET A 116 31.02 -4.27 -4.07
N GLY A 117 31.69 -3.14 -3.82
CA GLY A 117 32.92 -2.74 -4.52
C GLY A 117 32.70 -1.73 -5.64
N TYR A 118 31.45 -1.46 -6.01
CA TYR A 118 31.13 -0.37 -6.94
C TYR A 118 30.97 0.96 -6.22
N ASN A 119 31.47 2.03 -6.85
CA ASN A 119 31.34 3.39 -6.33
C ASN A 119 29.93 3.94 -6.65
N CYS A 120 28.96 3.58 -5.81
CA CYS A 120 27.59 4.09 -5.96
C CYS A 120 27.50 5.61 -5.86
N SER A 121 28.41 6.27 -5.13
CA SER A 121 28.44 7.74 -5.06
C SER A 121 28.81 8.33 -6.42
N GLU A 122 29.84 7.81 -7.06
CA GLU A 122 30.21 8.23 -8.42
C GLU A 122 29.08 7.99 -9.41
N ALA A 123 28.37 6.85 -9.29
CA ALA A 123 27.24 6.51 -10.15
C ALA A 123 26.07 7.51 -10.08
N LEU A 124 25.97 8.30 -9.01
CA LEU A 124 24.95 9.36 -8.89
C LEU A 124 25.32 10.63 -9.67
N PHE A 125 26.60 10.85 -9.96
CA PHE A 125 27.09 12.12 -10.51
C PHE A 125 27.80 11.98 -11.86
N SER A 126 28.18 10.77 -12.27
CA SER A 126 28.86 10.51 -13.54
C SER A 126 28.05 9.60 -14.45
N LYS A 127 28.24 9.75 -15.77
CA LYS A 127 27.69 8.79 -16.75
C LYS A 127 28.40 7.46 -16.58
N THR A 128 27.76 6.51 -15.95
CA THR A 128 28.27 5.14 -15.83
C THR A 128 27.94 4.34 -17.09
N LYS A 129 28.88 3.51 -17.57
CA LYS A 129 28.58 2.53 -18.63
C LYS A 129 27.78 1.38 -18.02
N ASN A 130 26.70 0.94 -18.68
CA ASN A 130 25.85 -0.16 -18.19
C ASN A 130 26.57 -1.50 -17.99
N ASN A 131 27.75 -1.70 -18.62
CA ASN A 131 28.57 -2.90 -18.40
C ASN A 131 29.43 -2.83 -17.12
N HIS A 132 29.45 -1.68 -16.44
CA HIS A 132 30.19 -1.51 -15.21
C HIS A 132 29.49 -2.21 -14.05
N PHE A 133 28.16 -2.38 -14.08
CA PHE A 133 27.40 -3.04 -13.01
C PHE A 133 26.94 -4.44 -13.40
N PRO A 134 26.73 -5.35 -12.43
CA PRO A 134 26.16 -6.66 -12.71
C PRO A 134 24.79 -6.50 -13.37
N ARG A 135 24.59 -7.20 -14.49
CA ARG A 135 23.31 -7.18 -15.24
C ARG A 135 22.24 -8.06 -14.61
N THR A 136 22.65 -8.95 -13.71
CA THR A 136 21.79 -9.85 -12.97
C THR A 136 22.25 -9.88 -11.52
N VAL A 137 21.28 -9.99 -10.61
CA VAL A 137 21.49 -10.04 -9.17
C VAL A 137 20.68 -11.20 -8.62
N GLY A 138 21.21 -11.89 -7.61
CA GLY A 138 20.51 -13.00 -6.96
C GLY A 138 19.24 -12.51 -6.28
N ARG A 139 18.10 -13.14 -6.61
CA ARG A 139 16.81 -12.86 -5.98
C ARG A 139 16.53 -13.85 -4.84
N LYS A 140 15.92 -13.37 -3.76
CA LYS A 140 15.41 -14.24 -2.68
C LYS A 140 14.08 -14.88 -3.11
N SER A 141 13.89 -16.16 -2.78
CA SER A 141 12.64 -16.87 -3.09
C SER A 141 11.50 -16.48 -2.13
N ASN A 142 10.26 -16.59 -2.59
CA ASN A 142 9.06 -16.35 -1.77
C ASN A 142 9.05 -17.21 -0.49
N LYS A 143 9.41 -18.49 -0.62
CA LYS A 143 9.54 -19.43 0.51
C LYS A 143 10.51 -18.95 1.59
N ARG A 144 11.61 -18.30 1.18
CA ARG A 144 12.57 -17.74 2.13
C ARG A 144 11.95 -16.59 2.93
N PHE A 145 11.26 -15.65 2.27
CA PHE A 145 10.56 -14.57 2.98
C PHE A 145 9.52 -15.10 3.98
N VAL A 146 8.76 -16.13 3.59
CA VAL A 146 7.79 -16.78 4.48
C VAL A 146 8.48 -17.37 5.71
N ASN A 147 9.58 -18.12 5.51
CA ASN A 147 10.30 -18.72 6.62
C ASN A 147 10.93 -17.66 7.55
N ASP A 148 11.59 -16.65 6.97
CA ASP A 148 12.23 -15.58 7.73
C ASP A 148 11.19 -14.75 8.51
N SER A 149 9.95 -14.62 8.01
CA SER A 149 8.88 -13.84 8.66
C SER A 149 8.30 -14.49 9.93
N ARG A 150 8.72 -15.72 10.27
CA ARG A 150 8.29 -16.42 11.50
C ARG A 150 8.76 -15.70 12.76
N ASP A 151 9.93 -15.06 12.71
CA ASP A 151 10.41 -14.17 13.76
C ASP A 151 10.47 -12.73 13.23
N CYS A 152 9.62 -11.86 13.79
CA CYS A 152 9.52 -10.48 13.34
C CYS A 152 10.68 -9.58 13.75
N ALA A 153 11.38 -9.89 14.85
CA ALA A 153 12.54 -9.13 15.27
C ALA A 153 13.70 -9.42 14.32
N ASP A 154 13.93 -10.70 14.05
CA ASP A 154 14.93 -11.16 13.10
C ASP A 154 14.60 -10.72 11.69
N PHE A 155 13.35 -10.87 11.22
CA PHE A 155 12.96 -10.41 9.89
C PHE A 155 13.26 -8.92 9.68
N ARG A 156 12.89 -8.06 10.63
CA ARG A 156 13.10 -6.61 10.49
C ARG A 156 14.59 -6.25 10.50
N ARG A 157 15.37 -6.90 11.37
CA ARG A 157 16.82 -6.73 11.44
C ARG A 157 17.46 -7.20 10.14
N ASP A 158 17.15 -8.42 9.72
CA ASP A 158 17.85 -9.13 8.66
C ASP A 158 17.45 -8.62 7.28
N HIS A 159 16.20 -8.15 7.09
CA HIS A 159 15.76 -7.56 5.82
C HIS A 159 15.88 -6.03 5.77
N GLY A 160 16.41 -5.39 6.83
CA GLY A 160 16.80 -3.99 6.79
C GLY A 160 15.73 -2.96 7.09
N PHE A 161 14.68 -3.34 7.80
CA PHE A 161 13.63 -2.40 8.21
C PHE A 161 14.07 -1.47 9.35
N THR A 162 15.17 -1.79 10.03
CA THR A 162 15.75 -0.98 11.12
C THR A 162 16.87 -0.05 10.67
N ARG A 163 17.15 0.05 9.36
CA ARG A 163 18.33 0.75 8.83
C ARG A 163 18.24 2.29 8.82
N TYR A 164 17.02 2.83 8.83
CA TYR A 164 16.83 4.27 8.69
C TYR A 164 16.97 4.96 10.04
N PRO A 165 17.54 6.18 10.07
CA PRO A 165 17.79 6.92 11.31
C PRO A 165 16.48 7.17 12.08
N SER A 166 16.64 7.61 13.34
CA SER A 166 15.51 8.00 14.19
C SER A 166 14.57 8.94 13.45
N VAL A 167 13.29 8.56 13.43
CA VAL A 167 12.21 9.34 12.83
C VAL A 167 12.17 10.74 13.47
N SER A 168 12.19 11.78 12.64
CA SER A 168 12.03 13.16 13.11
C SER A 168 10.61 13.43 13.61
N ASP A 169 10.44 14.40 14.51
CA ASP A 169 9.10 14.78 14.96
C ASP A 169 8.23 15.31 13.82
N GLU A 170 8.84 15.97 12.83
CA GLU A 170 8.20 16.39 11.58
C GLU A 170 7.57 15.21 10.82
N GLU A 171 8.26 14.07 10.73
CA GLU A 171 7.72 12.86 10.11
C GLU A 171 6.61 12.23 10.98
N ARG A 172 6.81 12.15 12.31
CA ARG A 172 5.85 11.52 13.23
C ARG A 172 4.46 12.16 13.18
N ILE A 173 4.40 13.48 13.06
CA ILE A 173 3.13 14.22 13.02
C ILE A 173 2.52 14.31 11.61
N PHE A 174 3.19 13.75 10.59
CA PHE A 174 2.71 13.72 9.21
C PHE A 174 2.75 12.30 8.61
N PRO A 175 1.92 11.36 9.10
CA PRO A 175 1.90 10.02 8.55
C PRO A 175 1.45 10.00 7.08
N ILE A 176 2.12 9.18 6.28
CA ILE A 176 1.81 8.93 4.87
C ILE A 176 1.26 7.50 4.75
N ALA A 177 0.21 7.34 3.97
CA ALA A 177 -0.27 6.04 3.54
C ALA A 177 0.35 5.68 2.17
N PHE A 178 0.68 4.41 1.97
CA PHE A 178 1.17 3.89 0.70
C PHE A 178 0.31 2.73 0.23
N ILE A 179 0.02 2.69 -1.05
CA ILE A 179 -0.58 1.53 -1.72
C ILE A 179 0.48 0.94 -2.64
N ILE A 180 0.84 -0.32 -2.41
CA ILE A 180 1.80 -1.06 -3.23
C ILE A 180 1.05 -2.20 -3.91
N LEU A 181 0.89 -2.09 -5.23
CA LEU A 181 0.31 -3.15 -6.04
C LEU A 181 1.41 -3.98 -6.70
N PHE A 182 1.45 -5.30 -6.48
CA PHE A 182 2.43 -6.18 -7.11
C PHE A 182 1.85 -7.57 -7.44
N HIS A 183 2.49 -8.30 -8.36
CA HIS A 183 2.04 -9.63 -8.77
C HIS A 183 3.04 -10.73 -8.38
N SER A 184 4.25 -10.77 -8.94
CA SER A 184 5.12 -11.97 -8.87
C SER A 184 6.48 -11.78 -8.21
N ASP A 185 6.99 -10.54 -8.10
CA ASP A 185 8.34 -10.28 -7.58
C ASP A 185 8.27 -9.76 -6.14
N LEU A 186 8.10 -10.68 -5.19
CA LEU A 186 8.04 -10.35 -3.75
C LEU A 186 9.34 -9.73 -3.25
N ASP A 187 10.51 -10.18 -3.75
CA ASP A 187 11.80 -9.61 -3.38
C ASP A 187 11.88 -8.13 -3.77
N GLN A 188 11.44 -7.80 -4.98
CA GLN A 188 11.32 -6.41 -5.41
C GLN A 188 10.32 -5.61 -4.57
N ALA A 189 9.15 -6.19 -4.26
CA ALA A 189 8.14 -5.51 -3.44
C ALA A 189 8.65 -5.25 -2.01
N ILE A 190 9.36 -6.19 -1.39
CA ILE A 190 10.02 -6.00 -0.09
C ILE A 190 11.19 -5.02 -0.21
N PHE A 191 11.87 -4.96 -1.35
CA PHE A 191 12.89 -3.95 -1.60
C PHE A 191 12.34 -2.53 -1.68
N LEU A 192 11.21 -2.34 -2.34
CA LEU A 192 10.47 -1.08 -2.28
C LEU A 192 9.98 -0.80 -0.86
N LEU A 193 9.28 -1.74 -0.23
CA LEU A 193 8.66 -1.55 1.08
C LEU A 193 9.69 -1.14 2.13
N ARG A 194 10.84 -1.82 2.21
CA ARG A 194 11.89 -1.44 3.17
C ARG A 194 12.42 -0.03 2.91
N ALA A 195 12.47 0.42 1.66
CA ALA A 195 12.99 1.75 1.30
C ALA A 195 12.07 2.89 1.78
N ILE A 196 10.76 2.66 1.74
CA ILE A 196 9.73 3.62 2.17
C ILE A 196 9.22 3.39 3.59
N TYR A 197 9.61 2.29 4.25
CA TYR A 197 9.08 1.91 5.55
C TYR A 197 9.42 2.91 6.64
N ARG A 198 8.41 3.36 7.37
CA ARG A 198 8.49 4.09 8.63
C ARG A 198 7.40 3.59 9.58
N PRO A 199 7.69 3.53 10.89
CA PRO A 199 6.77 2.95 11.87
C PRO A 199 5.44 3.70 12.03
N HIS A 200 5.43 5.01 11.75
CA HIS A 200 4.25 5.87 11.88
C HIS A 200 3.38 5.89 10.61
N ASN A 201 3.92 5.49 9.46
CA ASN A 201 3.22 5.43 8.19
C ASN A 201 2.32 4.18 8.08
N VAL A 202 1.46 4.16 7.07
CA VAL A 202 0.52 3.06 6.82
C VAL A 202 0.77 2.47 5.43
N TYR A 203 0.69 1.14 5.30
CA TYR A 203 1.01 0.44 4.05
C TYR A 203 -0.11 -0.55 3.73
N CYS A 204 -0.76 -0.38 2.57
CA CYS A 204 -1.65 -1.35 1.99
C CYS A 204 -0.92 -2.09 0.86
N LEU A 205 -0.89 -3.42 0.95
CA LEU A 205 -0.26 -4.28 -0.05
C LEU A 205 -1.37 -4.99 -0.83
N SER A 206 -1.54 -4.62 -2.09
CA SER A 206 -2.46 -5.30 -3.01
C SER A 206 -1.67 -6.29 -3.86
N VAL A 207 -2.08 -7.56 -3.85
CA VAL A 207 -1.34 -8.65 -4.48
C VAL A 207 -2.19 -9.32 -5.55
N ASP A 208 -1.66 -9.46 -6.76
CA ASP A 208 -2.34 -10.17 -7.85
C ASP A 208 -2.10 -11.68 -7.79
N VAL A 209 -3.15 -12.47 -7.95
CA VAL A 209 -3.20 -13.94 -7.79
C VAL A 209 -2.49 -14.72 -8.89
N TYR A 210 -2.02 -14.08 -9.97
CA TYR A 210 -1.20 -14.77 -10.97
C TYR A 210 0.16 -15.28 -10.46
N SER A 211 0.50 -15.08 -9.19
CA SER A 211 1.79 -15.43 -8.61
C SER A 211 2.08 -16.93 -8.49
N GLY A 212 1.17 -17.84 -8.91
CA GLY A 212 1.44 -19.28 -9.02
C GLY A 212 1.71 -20.01 -7.70
N ASP A 213 1.67 -19.30 -6.58
CA ASP A 213 1.82 -19.83 -5.24
C ASP A 213 0.43 -20.13 -4.65
N GLU A 214 0.25 -21.32 -4.07
CA GLU A 214 -0.94 -21.78 -3.33
C GLU A 214 -1.37 -20.85 -2.17
N ILE A 215 -0.57 -19.82 -1.89
CA ILE A 215 -0.66 -18.93 -0.73
C ILE A 215 -1.82 -17.93 -0.85
N ILE A 216 -2.37 -17.70 -2.05
CA ILE A 216 -3.26 -16.56 -2.33
C ILE A 216 -4.47 -16.95 -3.19
N GLN A 217 -5.28 -17.93 -2.75
CA GLN A 217 -6.52 -18.31 -3.47
C GLN A 217 -7.70 -17.35 -3.25
N ALA A 218 -7.60 -16.37 -2.35
CA ALA A 218 -8.71 -15.52 -1.92
C ALA A 218 -8.67 -14.06 -2.43
N LEU A 219 -7.69 -13.67 -3.26
CA LEU A 219 -7.62 -12.29 -3.79
C LEU A 219 -8.32 -12.16 -5.15
N GLU A 220 -8.84 -10.98 -5.44
CA GLU A 220 -9.39 -10.68 -6.75
C GLU A 220 -8.29 -10.72 -7.82
N ARG A 221 -8.59 -11.33 -8.98
CA ARG A 221 -7.67 -11.36 -10.12
C ARG A 221 -7.56 -9.97 -10.73
N ILE A 222 -6.36 -9.40 -10.70
CA ILE A 222 -6.12 -8.06 -11.24
C ILE A 222 -5.90 -8.19 -12.74
N VAL A 223 -6.73 -7.50 -13.52
CA VAL A 223 -6.72 -7.56 -14.98
C VAL A 223 -6.02 -6.33 -15.52
N TYR A 224 -5.01 -6.54 -16.37
CA TYR A 224 -4.35 -5.45 -17.07
C TYR A 224 -5.35 -4.65 -17.91
N ALA A 225 -5.30 -3.32 -17.79
CA ALA A 225 -6.25 -2.39 -18.40
C ALA A 225 -7.73 -2.63 -18.01
N GLY A 226 -7.99 -3.47 -17.00
CA GLY A 226 -9.33 -3.76 -16.50
C GLY A 226 -9.71 -2.91 -15.29
N PHE A 227 -11.00 -2.94 -14.96
CA PHE A 227 -11.57 -2.28 -13.79
C PHE A 227 -10.96 -2.77 -12.47
N SER A 228 -10.58 -4.05 -12.36
CA SER A 228 -9.98 -4.57 -11.13
C SER A 228 -8.62 -3.94 -10.80
N ARG A 229 -7.92 -3.37 -11.79
CA ARG A 229 -6.72 -2.56 -11.51
C ARG A 229 -7.06 -1.29 -10.73
N LEU A 230 -8.14 -0.59 -11.09
CA LEU A 230 -8.61 0.58 -10.36
C LEU A 230 -9.12 0.19 -8.96
N MET A 231 -9.89 -0.91 -8.89
CA MET A 231 -10.43 -1.40 -7.62
C MET A 231 -9.35 -1.77 -6.61
N ALA A 232 -8.23 -2.34 -7.05
CA ALA A 232 -7.10 -2.64 -6.17
C ALA A 232 -6.62 -1.42 -5.36
N ASP A 233 -6.64 -0.22 -5.95
CA ASP A 233 -6.32 1.01 -5.21
C ASP A 233 -7.50 1.46 -4.32
N ILE A 234 -8.73 1.36 -4.81
CA ILE A 234 -9.94 1.77 -4.08
C ILE A 234 -10.18 0.91 -2.83
N ASP A 235 -10.00 -0.40 -2.92
CA ASP A 235 -10.14 -1.31 -1.78
C ASP A 235 -9.11 -1.00 -0.70
N CYS A 236 -7.86 -0.76 -1.13
CA CYS A 236 -6.83 -0.27 -0.23
C CYS A 236 -7.21 1.07 0.41
N MET A 237 -7.76 2.02 -0.35
CA MET A 237 -8.23 3.30 0.18
C MET A 237 -9.37 3.12 1.19
N MET A 238 -10.33 2.22 0.94
CA MET A 238 -11.41 1.89 1.87
C MET A 238 -10.84 1.37 3.20
N ASP A 239 -9.84 0.48 3.14
CA ASP A 239 -9.19 -0.04 4.35
C ASP A 239 -8.35 1.00 5.07
N LEU A 240 -7.62 1.84 4.33
CA LEU A 240 -6.86 2.97 4.87
C LEU A 240 -7.76 3.97 5.61
N LEU A 241 -8.99 4.23 5.13
CA LEU A 241 -9.92 5.11 5.81
C LEU A 241 -10.41 4.55 7.16
N LYS A 242 -10.49 3.22 7.31
CA LYS A 242 -10.87 2.55 8.56
C LYS A 242 -9.74 2.55 9.60
N ARG A 243 -8.52 2.91 9.20
CA ARG A 243 -7.34 2.93 10.08
C ARG A 243 -7.42 4.07 11.09
N PRO A 244 -7.03 3.84 12.37
CA PRO A 244 -7.00 4.89 13.38
C PRO A 244 -5.85 5.89 13.16
N GLU A 245 -4.82 5.51 12.41
CA GLU A 245 -3.68 6.38 12.14
C GLU A 245 -4.11 7.63 11.34
N PRO A 246 -3.76 8.86 11.77
CA PRO A 246 -4.22 10.10 11.15
C PRO A 246 -3.37 10.48 9.94
N TRP A 247 -3.24 9.56 8.98
CA TRP A 247 -2.48 9.79 7.76
C TRP A 247 -3.05 10.97 6.95
N LYS A 248 -2.16 11.68 6.24
CA LYS A 248 -2.49 12.95 5.58
C LYS A 248 -2.69 12.79 4.08
N TYR A 249 -1.86 11.95 3.47
CA TYR A 249 -1.85 11.66 2.05
C TYR A 249 -1.67 10.17 1.82
N VAL A 250 -2.24 9.67 0.72
CA VAL A 250 -1.93 8.35 0.17
C VAL A 250 -1.15 8.51 -1.13
N ILE A 251 -0.13 7.67 -1.32
CA ILE A 251 0.62 7.54 -2.58
C ILE A 251 0.44 6.11 -3.09
N ASN A 252 -0.10 5.95 -4.31
CA ASN A 252 -0.25 4.64 -4.95
C ASN A 252 0.86 4.38 -5.97
N MET A 253 1.39 3.16 -5.98
CA MET A 253 2.50 2.77 -6.86
C MET A 253 2.52 1.26 -7.12
N PRO A 254 3.11 0.80 -8.25
CA PRO A 254 3.37 -0.60 -8.47
C PRO A 254 4.64 -1.04 -7.72
N GLY A 255 4.76 -2.32 -7.40
CA GLY A 255 5.91 -2.88 -6.67
C GLY A 255 7.27 -2.71 -7.35
N GLN A 256 7.28 -2.41 -8.65
CA GLN A 256 8.49 -2.21 -9.46
C GLN A 256 9.08 -0.79 -9.35
N GLN A 257 8.33 0.17 -8.80
CA GLN A 257 8.84 1.53 -8.61
C GLN A 257 9.84 1.62 -7.45
N PHE A 258 10.59 2.72 -7.37
CA PHE A 258 11.54 2.98 -6.30
C PHE A 258 11.60 4.47 -5.95
N PRO A 259 11.69 4.85 -4.65
CA PRO A 259 11.70 6.24 -4.25
C PRO A 259 12.99 6.96 -4.65
N LEU A 260 12.86 8.20 -5.16
CA LEU A 260 13.97 9.13 -5.42
C LEU A 260 14.14 10.19 -4.32
N ARG A 261 13.31 10.11 -3.28
CA ARG A 261 13.27 11.03 -2.15
C ARG A 261 13.16 10.23 -0.85
N THR A 262 13.77 10.75 0.20
CA THR A 262 13.62 10.24 1.56
C THR A 262 12.20 10.50 2.08
N ASN A 263 11.81 9.80 3.16
CA ASN A 263 10.51 10.04 3.79
C ASN A 263 10.34 11.49 4.29
N LEU A 264 11.39 12.09 4.86
CA LEU A 264 11.37 13.50 5.30
C LEU A 264 11.17 14.46 4.12
N GLU A 265 11.83 14.23 2.99
CA GLU A 265 11.61 15.02 1.78
C GLU A 265 10.19 14.85 1.24
N LEU A 266 9.64 13.62 1.24
CA LEU A 266 8.25 13.37 0.87
C LEU A 266 7.28 14.13 1.79
N VAL A 267 7.48 14.08 3.12
CA VAL A 267 6.69 14.84 4.09
C VAL A 267 6.71 16.34 3.75
N ARG A 268 7.89 16.91 3.49
CA ARG A 268 8.02 18.32 3.15
C ARG A 268 7.34 18.68 1.83
N ILE A 269 7.50 17.85 0.79
CA ILE A 269 6.81 18.03 -0.50
C ILE A 269 5.30 18.00 -0.31
N LEU A 270 4.76 17.01 0.42
CA LEU A 270 3.33 16.86 0.64
C LEU A 270 2.76 17.99 1.51
N LYS A 271 3.52 18.52 2.48
CA LYS A 271 3.13 19.72 3.23
C LYS A 271 2.97 20.94 2.32
N LEU A 272 3.83 21.09 1.30
CA LEU A 272 3.71 22.18 0.32
C LEU A 272 2.44 22.08 -0.53
N LEU A 273 1.86 20.88 -0.68
CA LEU A 273 0.58 20.71 -1.39
C LEU A 273 -0.61 21.27 -0.60
N ASN A 274 -0.48 21.43 0.72
CA ASN A 274 -1.45 22.10 1.59
C ASN A 274 -2.92 21.64 1.39
N GLY A 275 -3.15 20.33 1.35
CA GLY A 275 -4.48 19.73 1.14
C GLY A 275 -4.86 19.54 -0.33
N SER A 276 -4.11 20.11 -1.27
CA SER A 276 -4.25 19.85 -2.71
C SER A 276 -3.74 18.46 -3.08
N ASN A 277 -4.28 17.88 -4.15
CA ASN A 277 -3.78 16.62 -4.69
C ASN A 277 -2.67 16.86 -5.72
N ASN A 278 -1.86 15.84 -5.99
CA ASN A 278 -0.94 15.80 -7.12
C ASN A 278 -1.38 14.67 -8.05
N VAL A 279 -2.05 15.04 -9.14
CA VAL A 279 -2.62 14.13 -10.13
C VAL A 279 -2.22 14.63 -11.52
N GLU A 280 -1.68 13.73 -12.35
CA GLU A 280 -1.43 14.08 -13.75
C GLU A 280 -2.78 14.26 -14.47
N THR A 281 -2.95 15.40 -15.12
CA THR A 281 -4.09 15.68 -16.00
C THR A 281 -3.58 16.10 -17.37
N SER A 282 -4.22 15.61 -18.42
CA SER A 282 -3.87 15.91 -19.80
C SER A 282 -4.98 16.64 -20.54
N SER A 283 -4.66 17.17 -21.72
CA SER A 283 -5.57 18.00 -22.49
C SER A 283 -6.75 17.22 -23.08
N LYS A 284 -7.81 17.96 -23.45
CA LYS A 284 -9.03 17.39 -24.03
C LYS A 284 -8.77 16.63 -25.34
N GLU A 285 -7.74 17.04 -26.09
CA GLU A 285 -7.30 16.37 -27.31
C GLU A 285 -6.79 14.96 -27.02
N LYS A 286 -6.06 14.76 -25.90
CA LYS A 286 -5.62 13.42 -25.49
C LYS A 286 -6.79 12.52 -25.08
N VAL A 287 -7.83 13.08 -24.46
CA VAL A 287 -9.05 12.33 -24.15
C VAL A 287 -9.77 11.92 -25.45
N ALA A 288 -9.86 12.83 -26.42
CA ALA A 288 -10.48 12.56 -27.71
C ALA A 288 -9.72 11.50 -28.51
N SER A 289 -8.38 11.48 -28.48
CA SER A 289 -7.58 10.49 -29.23
C SER A 289 -7.77 9.05 -28.73
N VAL A 290 -8.18 8.87 -27.47
CA VAL A 290 -8.50 7.56 -26.89
C VAL A 290 -10.01 7.35 -26.68
N ALA A 291 -10.86 8.07 -27.43
CA ALA A 291 -12.32 7.99 -27.37
C ALA A 291 -12.87 6.55 -27.36
N ASN A 292 -12.24 5.66 -28.11
CA ASN A 292 -12.67 4.27 -28.20
C ASN A 292 -12.59 3.50 -26.87
N ARG A 293 -11.70 3.89 -25.94
CA ARG A 293 -11.52 3.21 -24.65
C ARG A 293 -12.70 3.39 -23.70
N HIS A 294 -13.41 4.52 -23.82
CA HIS A 294 -14.51 4.87 -22.94
C HIS A 294 -15.88 4.94 -23.64
N ARG A 295 -15.93 5.18 -24.96
CA ARG A 295 -17.20 5.16 -25.72
C ARG A 295 -17.71 3.76 -26.04
N ASN A 296 -16.85 2.74 -26.08
CA ASN A 296 -17.26 1.35 -26.29
C ASN A 296 -17.27 0.63 -24.94
N LYS A 297 -18.21 -0.31 -24.78
CA LYS A 297 -18.23 -1.22 -23.62
C LYS A 297 -17.16 -2.29 -23.78
N TYR A 298 -16.48 -2.61 -22.68
CA TYR A 298 -15.53 -3.71 -22.58
C TYR A 298 -16.03 -4.75 -21.58
N THR A 299 -15.84 -6.02 -21.91
CA THR A 299 -16.05 -7.19 -21.03
C THR A 299 -14.75 -7.98 -20.93
N TYR A 300 -14.74 -9.09 -20.21
CA TYR A 300 -13.55 -9.91 -20.01
C TYR A 300 -13.67 -11.26 -20.71
N ARG A 301 -12.57 -11.72 -21.30
CA ARG A 301 -12.45 -13.05 -21.89
C ARG A 301 -11.13 -13.68 -21.47
N ILE A 302 -11.11 -14.99 -21.28
CA ILE A 302 -9.87 -15.73 -21.07
C ILE A 302 -9.18 -15.92 -22.43
N ASN A 303 -7.92 -15.51 -22.51
CA ASN A 303 -7.06 -15.75 -23.65
C ASN A 303 -6.59 -17.21 -23.63
N ASN A 304 -7.00 -18.00 -24.62
CA ASN A 304 -6.73 -19.45 -24.67
C ASN A 304 -5.23 -19.80 -24.71
N THR A 305 -4.38 -18.90 -25.22
CA THR A 305 -2.93 -19.13 -25.34
C THR A 305 -2.21 -18.85 -24.03
N THR A 306 -2.60 -17.78 -23.33
CA THR A 306 -1.89 -17.32 -22.12
C THR A 306 -2.59 -17.71 -20.82
N GLY A 307 -3.84 -18.18 -20.89
CA GLY A 307 -4.71 -18.40 -19.74
C GLY A 307 -5.11 -17.11 -19.02
N LYS A 308 -4.77 -15.94 -19.59
CA LYS A 308 -4.98 -14.64 -18.93
C LYS A 308 -6.35 -14.06 -19.26
N LEU A 309 -7.01 -13.50 -18.26
CA LEU A 309 -8.21 -12.69 -18.44
C LEU A 309 -7.82 -11.35 -19.09
N GLU A 310 -8.42 -11.00 -20.20
CA GLU A 310 -8.13 -9.77 -20.97
C GLU A 310 -9.42 -8.99 -21.26
N PRO A 311 -9.38 -7.65 -21.24
CA PRO A 311 -10.52 -6.83 -21.64
C PRO A 311 -10.72 -6.91 -23.16
N VAL A 312 -11.94 -7.21 -23.59
CA VAL A 312 -12.35 -7.29 -24.99
C VAL A 312 -13.48 -6.31 -25.28
N LYS A 313 -13.36 -5.60 -26.40
CA LYS A 313 -14.37 -4.65 -26.86
C LYS A 313 -15.63 -5.39 -27.28
N THR A 314 -16.79 -4.90 -26.86
CA THR A 314 -18.11 -5.37 -27.29
C THR A 314 -18.65 -4.55 -28.47
N SER A 315 -19.78 -4.98 -29.05
CA SER A 315 -20.52 -4.20 -30.05
C SER A 315 -21.27 -3.01 -29.44
N GLU A 316 -21.48 -3.00 -28.12
CA GLU A 316 -22.24 -1.98 -27.41
C GLU A 316 -21.42 -0.72 -27.10
N LYS A 317 -22.13 0.41 -26.99
CA LYS A 317 -21.56 1.70 -26.58
C LYS A 317 -21.86 1.96 -25.11
N ASN A 318 -20.94 2.65 -24.44
CA ASN A 318 -21.21 3.23 -23.13
C ASN A 318 -22.11 4.45 -23.27
N GLN A 319 -22.98 4.65 -22.27
CA GLN A 319 -23.65 5.93 -22.10
C GLN A 319 -22.60 7.01 -21.72
N PRO A 320 -22.90 8.30 -21.92
CA PRO A 320 -22.04 9.37 -21.39
C PRO A 320 -21.80 9.21 -19.88
N PRO A 321 -20.66 9.72 -19.34
CA PRO A 321 -20.44 9.74 -17.90
C PRO A 321 -21.61 10.39 -17.16
N PRO A 322 -21.98 9.88 -15.97
CA PRO A 322 -23.11 10.41 -15.21
C PRO A 322 -22.85 11.86 -14.77
N HIS A 323 -23.93 12.57 -14.40
CA HIS A 323 -23.89 13.92 -13.84
C HIS A 323 -23.25 15.00 -14.74
N GLY A 324 -23.07 14.71 -16.03
CA GLY A 324 -22.39 15.63 -16.96
C GLY A 324 -20.89 15.75 -16.72
N ILE A 325 -20.28 14.77 -16.05
CA ILE A 325 -18.83 14.71 -15.81
C ILE A 325 -18.10 14.72 -17.14
N LYS A 326 -17.08 15.59 -17.25
CA LYS A 326 -16.18 15.64 -18.40
C LYS A 326 -14.94 14.83 -18.07
N LEU A 327 -14.66 13.80 -18.88
CA LEU A 327 -13.50 12.96 -18.68
C LEU A 327 -12.22 13.76 -18.86
N MET A 328 -11.28 13.52 -17.96
CA MET A 328 -9.89 13.88 -18.07
C MET A 328 -9.05 12.62 -18.17
N LYS A 329 -7.97 12.68 -18.93
CA LYS A 329 -6.98 11.60 -18.99
C LYS A 329 -5.79 11.99 -18.13
N GLY A 330 -5.26 11.02 -17.40
CA GLY A 330 -4.09 11.17 -16.54
C GLY A 330 -3.26 9.91 -16.46
N SER A 331 -2.45 9.86 -15.41
CA SER A 331 -1.72 8.67 -14.95
C SER A 331 -2.55 7.90 -13.92
N THR A 332 -2.27 6.61 -13.80
CA THR A 332 -2.76 5.74 -12.72
C THR A 332 -2.25 6.18 -11.34
N TYR A 333 -1.11 6.86 -11.28
CA TYR A 333 -0.40 7.16 -10.04
C TYR A 333 -0.63 8.61 -9.59
N ALA A 334 -0.88 8.78 -8.30
CA ALA A 334 -1.20 10.06 -7.70
C ALA A 334 -0.72 10.14 -6.24
N ALA A 335 -0.61 11.38 -5.75
CA ALA A 335 -0.61 11.66 -4.31
C ALA A 335 -1.93 12.35 -3.96
N LEU A 336 -2.76 11.69 -3.15
CA LEU A 336 -4.12 12.12 -2.86
C LEU A 336 -4.27 12.45 -1.37
N SER A 337 -4.92 13.56 -1.04
CA SER A 337 -5.22 13.91 0.35
C SER A 337 -6.24 12.94 0.94
N ARG A 338 -6.22 12.76 2.26
CA ARG A 338 -7.19 11.88 2.94
C ARG A 338 -8.63 12.31 2.70
N GLU A 339 -8.87 13.61 2.63
CA GLU A 339 -10.17 14.21 2.34
C GLU A 339 -10.63 13.88 0.91
N PHE A 340 -9.72 13.91 -0.07
CA PHE A 340 -10.04 13.48 -1.43
C PHE A 340 -10.39 11.99 -1.47
N VAL A 341 -9.64 11.15 -0.77
CA VAL A 341 -9.91 9.71 -0.68
C VAL A 341 -11.29 9.44 -0.06
N GLN A 342 -11.63 10.15 1.02
CA GLN A 342 -12.95 10.08 1.64
C GLN A 342 -14.07 10.45 0.65
N PHE A 343 -13.87 11.49 -0.15
CA PHE A 343 -14.80 11.88 -1.22
C PHE A 343 -14.90 10.81 -2.31
N ALA A 344 -13.77 10.34 -2.84
CA ALA A 344 -13.72 9.38 -3.95
C ALA A 344 -14.41 8.05 -3.60
N VAL A 345 -14.30 7.61 -2.34
CA VAL A 345 -14.87 6.35 -1.85
C VAL A 345 -16.36 6.48 -1.49
N HIS A 346 -16.79 7.59 -0.89
CA HIS A 346 -18.12 7.67 -0.28
C HIS A 346 -19.11 8.63 -0.95
N HIS A 347 -18.63 9.58 -1.76
CA HIS A 347 -19.51 10.57 -2.35
C HIS A 347 -20.37 9.95 -3.47
N PRO A 348 -21.70 10.16 -3.50
CA PRO A 348 -22.59 9.53 -4.49
C PRO A 348 -22.16 9.77 -5.96
N ILE A 349 -21.73 10.99 -6.30
CA ILE A 349 -21.23 11.30 -7.65
C ILE A 349 -19.96 10.51 -8.01
N ALA A 350 -19.04 10.36 -7.05
CA ALA A 350 -17.81 9.59 -7.28
C ALA A 350 -18.11 8.09 -7.41
N HIS A 351 -19.05 7.59 -6.60
CA HIS A 351 -19.54 6.22 -6.68
C HIS A 351 -20.24 5.93 -8.02
N ASP A 352 -21.16 6.78 -8.47
CA ASP A 352 -21.84 6.62 -9.76
C ASP A 352 -20.84 6.65 -10.92
N PHE A 353 -19.81 7.51 -10.83
CA PHE A 353 -18.73 7.54 -11.81
C PHE A 353 -17.86 6.28 -11.76
N LEU A 354 -17.58 5.73 -10.58
CA LEU A 354 -16.88 4.46 -10.42
C LEU A 354 -17.65 3.31 -11.06
N GLU A 355 -18.96 3.24 -10.81
CA GLU A 355 -19.85 2.24 -11.40
C GLU A 355 -19.86 2.31 -12.93
N TRP A 356 -19.87 3.52 -13.49
CA TRP A 356 -19.76 3.72 -14.93
C TRP A 356 -18.42 3.20 -15.50
N ASN A 357 -17.33 3.28 -14.74
CA ASN A 357 -16.01 2.82 -15.15
C ASN A 357 -15.86 1.29 -15.24
N LYS A 358 -16.84 0.49 -14.76
CA LYS A 358 -16.80 -0.99 -14.83
C LYS A 358 -16.59 -1.54 -16.24
N ASN A 359 -17.13 -0.84 -17.24
CA ASN A 359 -17.09 -1.26 -18.65
C ASN A 359 -16.17 -0.36 -19.51
N VAL A 360 -15.25 0.37 -18.88
CA VAL A 360 -14.29 1.26 -19.54
C VAL A 360 -12.93 0.57 -19.58
N LEU A 361 -12.19 0.74 -20.68
CA LEU A 361 -10.82 0.24 -20.80
C LEU A 361 -9.82 1.20 -20.15
N SER A 362 -8.93 0.68 -19.31
CA SER A 362 -7.94 1.44 -18.51
C SER A 362 -8.60 2.55 -17.67
N PRO A 363 -9.63 2.25 -16.85
CA PRO A 363 -10.36 3.27 -16.10
C PRO A 363 -9.49 4.02 -15.08
N ASP A 364 -8.41 3.40 -14.62
CA ASP A 364 -7.40 3.97 -13.75
C ASP A 364 -6.64 5.15 -14.37
N GLU A 365 -6.61 5.27 -15.70
CA GLU A 365 -6.06 6.43 -16.42
C GLU A 365 -7.04 7.61 -16.54
N TYR A 366 -8.26 7.49 -16.02
CA TYR A 366 -9.28 8.55 -16.07
C TYR A 366 -9.88 8.87 -14.70
N PHE A 367 -10.05 7.87 -13.83
CA PHE A 367 -10.83 8.01 -12.62
C PHE A 367 -10.30 9.14 -11.72
N TRP A 368 -9.00 9.09 -11.38
CA TRP A 368 -8.36 10.09 -10.51
C TRP A 368 -8.34 11.47 -11.12
N SER A 369 -7.91 11.59 -12.38
CA SER A 369 -7.79 12.88 -13.08
C SER A 369 -9.15 13.53 -13.34
N THR A 370 -10.18 12.73 -13.64
CA THR A 370 -11.54 13.22 -13.86
C THR A 370 -12.17 13.73 -12.57
N LEU A 371 -12.05 12.99 -11.46
CA LEU A 371 -12.55 13.47 -10.17
C LEU A 371 -11.76 14.68 -9.67
N HIS A 372 -10.46 14.76 -9.95
CA HIS A 372 -9.62 15.89 -9.57
C HIS A 372 -10.00 17.21 -10.29
N ASP A 373 -10.50 17.14 -11.52
CA ASP A 373 -10.80 18.29 -12.38
C ASP A 373 -12.32 18.59 -12.56
N THR A 374 -13.20 17.81 -11.92
CA THR A 374 -14.64 17.96 -12.15
C THR A 374 -15.23 19.19 -11.47
N ARG A 375 -15.94 20.01 -12.25
CA ARG A 375 -16.70 21.18 -11.76
C ARG A 375 -18.13 20.85 -11.32
N VAL A 376 -18.54 19.59 -11.42
CA VAL A 376 -19.91 19.15 -11.09
C VAL A 376 -20.17 19.22 -9.58
N VAL A 377 -19.12 19.04 -8.77
CA VAL A 377 -19.18 19.09 -7.31
C VAL A 377 -17.85 19.63 -6.79
N LYS A 378 -17.86 20.28 -5.63
CA LYS A 378 -16.64 20.72 -4.97
C LYS A 378 -15.84 19.51 -4.48
N VAL A 379 -14.64 19.32 -5.03
CA VAL A 379 -13.77 18.19 -4.69
C VAL A 379 -12.61 18.63 -3.78
N PRO A 380 -12.36 17.96 -2.65
CA PRO A 380 -11.24 18.28 -1.77
C PRO A 380 -9.89 18.19 -2.51
N GLY A 381 -9.15 19.31 -2.53
CA GLY A 381 -7.85 19.38 -3.22
C GLY A 381 -7.91 19.24 -4.75
N GLY A 382 -9.10 19.37 -5.36
CA GLY A 382 -9.28 19.48 -6.81
C GLY A 382 -8.85 20.84 -7.35
N VAL A 383 -8.71 20.95 -8.68
CA VAL A 383 -8.20 22.15 -9.36
C VAL A 383 -9.27 23.01 -10.05
N SER A 384 -10.53 22.59 -9.99
CA SER A 384 -11.59 23.03 -10.89
C SER A 384 -12.64 23.96 -10.31
#